data_AF-A0A828SXV8-F1
#
_entry.id   AF-A0A828SXV8-F1
#
_cell.length_a   1.000
_cell.length_b   1.000
_cell.length_c   1.000
_cell.angle_alpha   90.00
_cell.angle_beta   90.00
_cell.angle_gamma   90.00
#
_symmetry.space_group_name_H-M   'P 1'
#
loop_
_entity.id
_entity.type
_entity.pdbx_description
1 polymer ?
#
loop_
_entity_poly.entity_id
_entity_poly.type
_entity_poly.pdbx_seq_one_letter_code
_entity_poly.pdbx_strand_id
1 'polypeptide(L)'
;MLDTRYQIFISTSGREMQPERMVLSQTLVNMGFFAWGLEYRNPLTTTLARRQIDESDYVVLLLGSQYGEQSISGASYFSLEYEYALSRAKPIVVFMHEQPESRDMHLQETHPQLKEKFLAFRKKLLHEANHIFYFKSPRDLELAVRLNMPLMVEQYMGQGWVPARQAHHLEDEINRLKSKILQLEQQLSESSIQANEVAPQDVFAFEYQIQAFQDGNFKELKRQRQMTWSQLLSILAKHFETAMPEENFGTCLNEYLNQDGLEDARQELPRAHAVAGAQINHKALFRIKKQMQSQGWIVPTKIDQQHSLWKVTTKAQKLLLSYKWNHRSTRLKA
;
A
#
# COMPACT_ATOMS: atom_id res chain seq x y z
N MET A 1 -19.58 -4.17 -2.61
CA MET A 1 -19.21 -3.04 -1.74
C MET A 1 -19.28 -3.54 -0.30
N LEU A 2 -18.23 -3.34 0.50
CA LEU A 2 -18.28 -3.66 1.93
C LEU A 2 -19.25 -2.66 2.59
N ASP A 3 -20.03 -3.11 3.57
CA ASP A 3 -20.95 -2.24 4.32
C ASP A 3 -20.13 -1.54 5.42
N THR A 4 -19.34 -0.54 4.99
CA THR A 4 -18.43 0.19 5.86
C THR A 4 -19.16 1.34 6.56
N ARG A 5 -19.07 1.39 7.88
CA ARG A 5 -19.61 2.48 8.70
C ARG A 5 -18.47 3.24 9.36
N TYR A 6 -18.59 4.56 9.48
CA TYR A 6 -17.54 5.36 10.08
C TYR A 6 -17.86 5.79 11.51
N GLN A 7 -16.83 5.89 12.34
CA GLN A 7 -16.92 6.36 13.72
C GLN A 7 -16.58 7.85 13.81
N ILE A 8 -17.44 8.60 14.50
CA ILE A 8 -17.34 10.05 14.66
C ILE A 8 -17.26 10.37 16.15
N PHE A 9 -16.16 11.02 16.54
CA PHE A 9 -16.02 11.59 17.87
C PHE A 9 -16.62 13.01 17.89
N ILE A 10 -17.61 13.23 18.73
CA ILE A 10 -18.27 14.53 18.93
C ILE A 10 -17.71 15.18 20.19
N SER A 11 -17.21 16.38 20.02
CA SER A 11 -16.89 17.28 21.13
C SER A 11 -17.74 18.55 21.07
N THR A 12 -18.00 19.13 22.23
CA THR A 12 -18.88 20.30 22.43
C THR A 12 -18.21 21.30 23.37
N SER A 13 -18.39 22.59 23.11
CA SER A 13 -17.78 23.65 23.93
C SER A 13 -18.22 23.62 25.39
N GLY A 14 -19.45 23.21 25.69
CA GLY A 14 -19.94 23.09 27.06
C GLY A 14 -21.30 22.39 27.16
N ARG A 15 -21.92 22.51 28.33
CA ARG A 15 -23.20 21.87 28.67
C ARG A 15 -24.40 22.63 28.11
N GLU A 16 -24.21 23.87 27.69
CA GLU A 16 -25.24 24.70 27.05
C GLU A 16 -25.70 24.13 25.70
N MET A 17 -24.91 23.21 25.11
CA MET A 17 -25.10 22.64 23.78
C MET A 17 -25.83 21.29 23.77
N GLN A 18 -26.49 20.89 24.87
CA GLN A 18 -27.18 19.60 24.93
C GLN A 18 -28.25 19.41 23.82
N PRO A 19 -29.11 20.41 23.53
CA PRO A 19 -30.09 20.28 22.45
C PRO A 19 -29.43 20.05 21.09
N GLU A 20 -28.41 20.83 20.75
CA GLU A 20 -27.68 20.73 19.50
C GLU A 20 -26.89 19.43 19.38
N ARG A 21 -26.29 18.97 20.49
CA ARG A 21 -25.59 17.68 20.53
C ARG A 21 -26.56 16.52 20.26
N MET A 22 -27.77 16.56 20.83
CA MET A 22 -28.77 15.53 20.59
C MET A 22 -29.15 15.47 19.11
N VAL A 23 -29.44 16.62 18.50
CA VAL A 23 -29.76 16.71 17.07
C VAL A 23 -28.60 16.23 16.21
N LEU A 24 -27.37 16.65 16.50
CA LEU A 24 -26.16 16.21 15.80
C LEU A 24 -26.00 14.69 15.88
N SER A 25 -26.11 14.12 17.08
CA SER A 25 -25.93 12.68 17.32
C SER A 25 -27.00 11.86 16.58
N GLN A 26 -28.27 12.25 16.69
CA GLN A 26 -29.38 11.60 15.99
C GLN A 26 -29.23 11.68 14.48
N THR A 27 -28.83 12.84 13.97
CA THR A 27 -28.62 13.05 12.53
C THR A 27 -27.51 12.13 12.00
N LEU A 28 -26.38 12.07 12.68
CA LEU A 28 -25.25 11.22 12.31
C LEU A 28 -25.62 9.72 12.35
N VAL A 29 -26.32 9.27 13.39
CA VAL A 29 -26.80 7.89 13.49
C VAL A 29 -27.79 7.55 12.38
N ASN A 30 -28.72 8.46 12.05
CA ASN A 30 -29.67 8.28 10.96
C ASN A 30 -28.98 8.21 9.58
N MET A 31 -27.78 8.78 9.45
CA MET A 31 -26.94 8.68 8.25
C MET A 31 -26.08 7.41 8.21
N GLY A 32 -26.13 6.57 9.26
CA GLY A 32 -25.38 5.31 9.34
C GLY A 32 -24.01 5.41 10.02
N PHE A 33 -23.67 6.56 10.63
CA PHE A 33 -22.43 6.73 11.38
C PHE A 33 -22.54 6.26 12.83
N PHE A 34 -21.42 5.85 13.41
CA PHE A 34 -21.31 5.67 14.85
C PHE A 34 -20.91 6.99 15.50
N ALA A 35 -21.88 7.68 16.09
CA ALA A 35 -21.65 8.91 16.82
C ALA A 35 -21.35 8.62 18.30
N TRP A 36 -20.23 9.14 18.82
CA TRP A 36 -19.88 9.04 20.23
C TRP A 36 -19.32 10.36 20.74
N GLY A 37 -19.66 10.77 21.96
CA GLY A 37 -19.10 11.98 22.56
C GLY A 37 -19.40 12.08 24.06
N LEU A 38 -18.49 12.72 24.80
CA LEU A 38 -18.60 12.89 26.24
C LEU A 38 -19.55 14.02 26.62
N GLU A 39 -20.42 13.78 27.60
CA GLU A 39 -21.29 14.80 28.19
C GLU A 39 -20.63 15.57 29.33
N TYR A 40 -19.73 14.89 30.05
CA TYR A 40 -19.02 15.44 31.20
C TYR A 40 -17.52 15.26 31.06
N ARG A 41 -16.75 16.33 31.27
CA ARG A 41 -15.30 16.33 31.14
C ARG A 41 -14.63 16.57 32.48
N ASN A 42 -13.72 15.68 32.79
CA ASN A 42 -12.88 15.74 33.98
C ASN A 42 -11.52 15.07 33.67
N PRO A 43 -10.56 15.11 34.61
CA PRO A 43 -9.24 14.53 34.36
C PRO A 43 -9.28 13.03 34.02
N LEU A 44 -10.24 12.27 34.58
CA LEU A 44 -10.38 10.83 34.32
C LEU A 44 -10.95 10.58 32.92
N THR A 45 -11.94 11.36 32.48
CA THR A 45 -12.56 11.19 31.16
C THR A 45 -11.68 11.70 30.02
N THR A 46 -10.66 12.53 30.31
CA THR A 46 -9.70 13.00 29.30
C THR A 46 -8.96 11.85 28.61
N THR A 47 -8.54 10.84 29.38
CA THR A 47 -7.87 9.65 28.81
C THR A 47 -8.82 8.84 27.94
N LEU A 48 -10.10 8.75 28.32
CA LEU A 48 -11.13 8.09 27.53
C LEU A 48 -11.40 8.85 26.22
N ALA A 49 -11.50 10.19 26.29
CA ALA A 49 -11.67 11.05 25.12
C ALA A 49 -10.56 10.82 24.09
N ARG A 50 -9.30 10.81 24.55
CA ARG A 50 -8.14 10.57 23.68
C ARG A 50 -8.19 9.22 22.98
N ARG A 51 -8.52 8.15 23.70
CA ARG A 51 -8.67 6.81 23.10
C ARG A 51 -9.77 6.80 22.03
N GLN A 52 -10.91 7.43 22.32
CA GLN A 52 -12.01 7.49 21.37
C GLN A 52 -11.70 8.37 20.15
N ILE A 53 -10.91 9.44 20.31
CA ILE A 53 -10.37 10.20 19.18
C ILE A 53 -9.46 9.32 18.32
N ASP A 54 -8.56 8.54 18.94
CA ASP A 54 -7.64 7.65 18.22
C ASP A 54 -8.40 6.58 17.40
N GLU A 55 -9.52 6.06 17.92
CA GLU A 55 -10.38 5.07 17.26
C GLU A 55 -11.33 5.69 16.22
N SER A 56 -11.65 6.98 16.31
CA SER A 56 -12.57 7.64 15.39
C SER A 56 -11.97 7.89 14.00
N ASP A 57 -12.82 7.85 12.97
CA ASP A 57 -12.45 8.24 11.61
C ASP A 57 -12.49 9.76 11.42
N TYR A 58 -13.45 10.43 12.07
CA TYR A 58 -13.65 11.89 12.00
C TYR A 58 -13.89 12.47 13.39
N VAL A 59 -13.47 13.73 13.57
CA VAL A 59 -13.74 14.50 14.77
C VAL A 59 -14.67 15.65 14.42
N VAL A 60 -15.81 15.73 15.09
CA VAL A 60 -16.77 16.82 14.96
C VAL A 60 -16.70 17.70 16.21
N LEU A 61 -16.41 18.98 16.01
CA LEU A 61 -16.39 19.99 17.05
C LEU A 61 -17.61 20.88 16.96
N LEU A 62 -18.39 20.96 18.03
CA LEU A 62 -19.58 21.79 18.12
C LEU A 62 -19.31 22.97 19.07
N LEU A 63 -19.10 24.16 18.50
CA LEU A 63 -18.80 25.38 19.23
C LEU A 63 -20.06 26.22 19.44
N GLY A 64 -20.47 26.35 20.70
CA GLY A 64 -21.58 27.18 21.16
C GLY A 64 -21.16 28.57 21.59
N SER A 65 -21.28 28.85 22.89
CA SER A 65 -21.11 30.21 23.45
C SER A 65 -20.40 30.27 24.79
N GLN A 66 -20.02 29.12 25.35
CA GLN A 66 -19.22 29.01 26.57
C GLN A 66 -17.83 28.46 26.27
N TYR A 67 -16.86 28.78 27.15
CA TYR A 67 -15.51 28.20 27.04
C TYR A 67 -15.48 26.73 27.47
N GLY A 68 -16.39 26.35 28.37
CA GLY A 68 -16.53 24.99 28.87
C GLY A 68 -15.74 24.68 30.13
N GLU A 69 -15.79 23.41 30.52
CA GLU A 69 -15.08 22.87 31.67
C GLU A 69 -13.56 22.97 31.46
N GLN A 70 -12.86 23.48 32.47
CA GLN A 70 -11.42 23.69 32.42
C GLN A 70 -10.64 22.55 33.07
N SER A 71 -9.47 22.26 32.52
CA SER A 71 -8.46 21.45 33.16
C SER A 71 -7.80 22.20 34.33
N ILE A 72 -6.99 21.47 35.10
CA ILE A 72 -6.13 22.06 36.13
C ILE A 72 -5.15 23.13 35.60
N SER A 73 -4.84 23.13 34.30
CA SER A 73 -4.01 24.15 33.65
C SER A 73 -4.80 25.37 33.17
N GLY A 74 -6.12 25.38 33.34
CA GLY A 74 -7.00 26.48 32.91
C GLY A 74 -7.31 26.48 31.41
N ALA A 75 -6.92 25.42 30.67
CA ALA A 75 -7.32 25.18 29.29
C ALA A 75 -8.68 24.45 29.25
N SER A 76 -9.54 24.76 28.28
CA SER A 76 -10.80 24.03 28.13
C SER A 76 -10.51 22.61 27.65
N TYR A 77 -11.20 21.61 28.19
CA TYR A 77 -11.08 20.25 27.67
C TYR A 77 -11.46 20.18 26.18
N PHE A 78 -12.41 21.01 25.71
CA PHE A 78 -12.76 21.16 24.30
C PHE A 78 -11.54 21.57 23.46
N SER A 79 -10.78 22.57 23.94
CA SER A 79 -9.56 23.01 23.27
C SER A 79 -8.48 21.92 23.26
N LEU A 80 -8.33 21.18 24.37
CA LEU A 80 -7.36 20.08 24.46
C LEU A 80 -7.70 18.92 23.52
N GLU A 81 -9.00 18.62 23.34
CA GLU A 81 -9.48 17.60 22.41
C GLU A 81 -9.22 18.02 20.94
N TYR A 82 -9.38 19.30 20.61
CA TYR A 82 -9.00 19.83 19.29
C TYR A 82 -7.49 19.68 19.03
N GLU A 83 -6.62 20.15 19.94
CA GLU A 83 -5.17 20.00 19.79
C GLU A 83 -4.76 18.53 19.66
N TYR A 84 -5.41 17.65 20.42
CA TYR A 84 -5.13 16.22 20.36
C TYR A 84 -5.53 15.63 18.99
N ALA A 85 -6.72 15.96 18.49
CA ALA A 85 -7.17 15.52 17.17
C ALA A 85 -6.23 16.00 16.04
N LEU A 86 -5.75 17.25 16.12
CA LEU A 86 -4.74 17.78 15.20
C LEU A 86 -3.44 16.97 15.27
N SER A 87 -2.95 16.68 16.48
CA SER A 87 -1.71 15.90 16.67
C SER A 87 -1.79 14.47 16.11
N ARG A 88 -3.02 13.95 15.96
CA ARG A 88 -3.32 12.63 15.38
C ARG A 88 -3.67 12.69 13.89
N ALA A 89 -3.59 13.87 13.28
CA ALA A 89 -3.97 14.12 11.90
C ALA A 89 -5.39 13.61 11.56
N LYS A 90 -6.32 13.70 12.52
CA LYS A 90 -7.71 13.32 12.29
C LYS A 90 -8.39 14.39 11.41
N PRO A 91 -9.24 14.02 10.45
CA PRO A 91 -10.12 14.98 9.77
C PRO A 91 -11.06 15.63 10.79
N ILE A 92 -11.05 16.97 10.86
CA ILE A 92 -11.84 17.75 11.83
C ILE A 92 -12.89 18.58 11.09
N VAL A 93 -14.14 18.48 11.55
CA VAL A 93 -15.26 19.30 11.09
C VAL A 93 -15.73 20.17 12.24
N VAL A 94 -15.79 21.48 12.05
CA VAL A 94 -16.25 22.42 13.07
C VAL A 94 -17.62 22.95 12.71
N PHE A 95 -18.63 22.64 13.52
CA PHE A 95 -19.92 23.33 13.50
C PHE A 95 -19.89 24.45 14.54
N MET A 96 -20.02 25.68 14.09
CA MET A 96 -19.87 26.87 14.92
C MET A 96 -21.16 27.69 14.94
N HIS A 97 -21.63 28.06 16.13
CA HIS A 97 -22.77 28.97 16.22
C HIS A 97 -22.42 30.33 15.61
N GLU A 98 -23.24 30.83 14.68
CA GLU A 98 -22.93 32.03 13.90
C GLU A 98 -22.77 33.28 14.80
N GLN A 99 -23.70 33.46 15.73
CA GLN A 99 -23.75 34.60 16.65
C GLN A 99 -23.90 34.14 18.10
N PRO A 100 -22.80 33.86 18.84
CA PRO A 100 -22.87 33.43 20.24
C PRO A 100 -23.64 34.39 21.15
N GLU A 101 -23.49 35.69 20.89
CA GLU A 101 -24.08 36.75 21.71
C GLU A 101 -25.60 36.92 21.51
N SER A 102 -26.17 36.29 20.48
CA SER A 102 -27.62 36.32 20.24
C SER A 102 -28.38 35.24 21.01
N ARG A 103 -27.68 34.30 21.66
CA ARG A 103 -28.31 33.25 22.48
C ARG A 103 -28.82 33.83 23.79
N ASP A 104 -29.70 33.12 24.47
CA ASP A 104 -30.18 33.53 25.78
C ASP A 104 -29.02 33.73 26.77
N MET A 105 -29.13 34.74 27.65
CA MET A 105 -28.06 35.10 28.59
C MET A 105 -27.56 33.93 29.44
N HIS A 106 -28.43 32.99 29.81
CA HIS A 106 -28.06 31.82 30.62
C HIS A 106 -27.20 30.79 29.86
N LEU A 107 -27.16 30.85 28.53
CA LEU A 107 -26.33 30.01 27.65
C LEU A 107 -25.02 30.69 27.27
N GLN A 108 -24.85 31.98 27.59
CA GLN A 108 -23.64 32.73 27.29
C GLN A 108 -22.59 32.56 28.40
N GLU A 109 -21.33 32.84 28.07
CA GLU A 109 -20.26 32.93 29.05
C GLU A 109 -20.37 34.23 29.87
N THR A 110 -20.64 34.09 31.16
CA THR A 110 -20.82 35.23 32.08
C THR A 110 -19.51 35.70 32.70
N HIS A 111 -18.50 34.83 32.81
CA HIS A 111 -17.23 35.20 33.43
C HIS A 111 -16.32 35.92 32.44
N PRO A 112 -15.87 37.17 32.71
CA PRO A 112 -15.07 37.95 31.77
C PRO A 112 -13.80 37.23 31.27
N GLN A 113 -13.07 36.58 32.19
CA GLN A 113 -11.85 35.83 31.86
C GLN A 113 -12.13 34.63 30.94
N LEU A 114 -13.26 33.94 31.12
CA LEU A 114 -13.65 32.82 30.28
C LEU A 114 -14.16 33.30 28.92
N LYS A 115 -14.86 34.44 28.88
CA LYS A 115 -15.32 35.07 27.65
C LYS A 115 -14.14 35.43 26.74
N GLU A 116 -13.09 36.02 27.30
CA GLU A 116 -11.86 36.32 26.54
C GLU A 116 -11.20 35.05 25.99
N LYS A 117 -11.08 33.99 26.81
CA LYS A 117 -10.53 32.70 26.37
C LYS A 117 -11.37 32.04 25.27
N PHE A 118 -12.69 32.10 25.38
CA PHE A 118 -13.62 31.62 24.36
C PHE A 118 -13.43 32.38 23.04
N LEU A 119 -13.38 33.71 23.08
CA LEU A 119 -13.18 34.53 21.88
C LEU A 119 -11.82 34.25 21.23
N ALA A 120 -10.76 34.10 22.03
CA ALA A 120 -9.44 33.73 21.54
C ALA A 120 -9.45 32.36 20.85
N PHE A 121 -10.08 31.35 21.47
CA PHE A 121 -10.18 30.01 20.89
C PHE A 121 -11.06 29.98 19.62
N ARG A 122 -12.18 30.70 19.61
CA ARG A 122 -13.02 30.87 18.43
C ARG A 122 -12.23 31.48 17.28
N LYS A 123 -11.44 32.53 17.54
CA LYS A 123 -10.56 33.17 16.54
C LYS A 123 -9.50 32.19 16.03
N LYS A 124 -8.91 31.37 16.92
CA LYS A 124 -7.96 30.31 16.55
C LYS A 124 -8.58 29.32 15.57
N LEU A 125 -9.76 28.78 15.90
CA LEU A 125 -10.47 27.85 15.02
C LEU A 125 -10.76 28.46 13.64
N LEU A 126 -11.21 29.72 13.59
CA LEU A 126 -11.47 30.42 12.33
C LEU A 126 -10.22 30.58 11.44
N HIS A 127 -9.03 30.58 12.02
CA HIS A 127 -7.78 30.73 11.29
C HIS A 127 -7.16 29.40 10.87
N GLU A 128 -7.28 28.38 11.72
CA GLU A 128 -6.55 27.12 11.58
C GLU A 128 -7.39 25.95 11.06
N ALA A 129 -8.71 25.94 11.28
CA ALA A 129 -9.57 24.84 10.87
C ALA A 129 -10.01 25.00 9.40
N ASN A 130 -9.89 23.92 8.63
CA ASN A 130 -10.22 23.92 7.19
C ASN A 130 -11.72 23.82 6.91
N HIS A 131 -12.47 23.09 7.75
CA HIS A 131 -13.89 22.79 7.53
C HIS A 131 -14.74 23.38 8.64
N ILE A 132 -15.23 24.61 8.42
CA ILE A 132 -16.07 25.35 9.37
C ILE A 132 -17.44 25.61 8.75
N PHE A 133 -18.48 25.21 9.47
CA PHE A 133 -19.87 25.39 9.06
C PHE A 133 -20.65 26.12 10.15
N TYR A 134 -21.42 27.13 9.76
CA TYR A 134 -22.18 27.94 10.70
C TYR A 134 -23.61 27.44 10.87
N PHE A 135 -24.16 27.61 12.06
CA PHE A 135 -25.58 27.35 12.34
C PHE A 135 -26.16 28.42 13.28
N LYS A 136 -27.47 28.64 13.17
CA LYS A 136 -28.24 29.56 14.04
C LYS A 136 -29.24 28.80 14.91
N SER A 137 -29.80 27.71 14.39
CA SER A 137 -30.76 26.86 15.07
C SER A 137 -30.36 25.38 15.00
N PRO A 138 -30.93 24.52 15.85
CA PRO A 138 -30.72 23.07 15.76
C PRO A 138 -31.13 22.49 14.39
N ARG A 139 -32.14 23.07 13.74
CA ARG A 139 -32.56 22.66 12.39
C ARG A 139 -31.50 23.00 11.35
N ASP A 140 -30.87 24.17 11.46
CA ASP A 140 -29.78 24.55 10.55
C ASP A 140 -28.57 23.64 10.76
N LEU A 141 -28.29 23.26 12.01
CA LEU A 141 -27.24 22.29 12.34
C LEU A 141 -27.51 20.94 11.68
N GLU A 142 -28.74 20.40 11.78
CA GLU A 142 -29.11 19.15 11.10
C GLU A 142 -28.85 19.24 9.58
N LEU A 143 -29.31 20.33 8.94
CA LEU A 143 -29.10 20.54 7.50
C LEU A 143 -27.61 20.64 7.15
N ALA A 144 -26.85 21.40 7.92
CA ALA A 144 -25.41 21.55 7.73
C ALA A 144 -24.68 20.20 7.87
N VAL A 145 -25.07 19.37 8.83
CA VAL A 145 -24.49 18.03 9.02
C VAL A 145 -24.81 17.13 7.82
N ARG A 146 -26.07 17.08 7.40
CA ARG A 146 -26.51 16.25 6.26
C ARG A 146 -25.83 16.62 4.95
N LEU A 147 -25.56 17.90 4.74
CA LEU A 147 -24.90 18.39 3.53
C LEU A 147 -23.38 18.14 3.55
N ASN A 148 -22.72 18.35 4.69
CA ASN A 148 -21.26 18.41 4.73
C ASN A 148 -20.59 17.09 5.12
N MET A 149 -21.23 16.26 5.94
CA MET A 149 -20.64 14.97 6.33
C MET A 149 -20.40 14.01 5.16
N PRO A 150 -21.29 13.87 4.16
CA PRO A 150 -21.01 13.02 3.00
C PRO A 150 -19.80 13.53 2.21
N LEU A 151 -19.68 14.85 2.04
CA LEU A 151 -18.53 15.47 1.36
C LEU A 151 -17.22 15.19 2.11
N MET A 152 -17.26 15.19 3.45
CA MET A 152 -16.10 14.85 4.27
C MET A 152 -15.66 13.40 4.07
N VAL A 153 -16.61 12.47 3.96
CA VAL A 153 -16.32 11.05 3.71
C VAL A 153 -15.73 10.84 2.32
N GLU A 154 -16.22 11.56 1.31
CA GLU A 154 -15.68 11.51 -0.06
C GLU A 154 -14.27 12.09 -0.14
N GLN A 155 -13.99 13.19 0.57
CA GLN A 155 -12.68 13.85 0.57
C GLN A 155 -11.64 13.09 1.39
N TYR A 156 -12.03 12.52 2.52
CA TYR A 156 -11.14 11.86 3.47
C TYR A 156 -11.64 10.46 3.78
N MET A 157 -11.18 9.47 3.00
CA MET A 157 -11.57 8.08 3.26
C MET A 157 -10.93 7.57 4.56
N GLY A 158 -11.75 7.48 5.62
CA GLY A 158 -11.41 6.84 6.88
C GLY A 158 -11.17 5.32 6.75
N GLN A 159 -10.72 4.68 7.83
CA GLN A 159 -10.54 3.22 7.86
C GLN A 159 -11.91 2.53 7.86
N GLY A 160 -12.84 3.08 8.63
CA GLY A 160 -14.18 2.57 8.80
C GLY A 160 -14.25 1.22 9.53
N TRP A 161 -15.46 0.87 9.92
CA TRP A 161 -15.82 -0.34 10.63
C TRP A 161 -16.63 -1.25 9.73
N VAL A 162 -16.31 -2.54 9.77
CA VAL A 162 -17.07 -3.59 9.07
C VAL A 162 -17.63 -4.61 10.07
N PRO A 163 -18.81 -5.18 9.83
CA PRO A 163 -19.36 -6.24 10.68
C PRO A 163 -18.40 -7.43 10.81
N ALA A 164 -18.29 -7.98 12.02
CA ALA A 164 -17.42 -9.12 12.29
C ALA A 164 -17.66 -10.29 11.33
N ARG A 165 -18.92 -10.61 11.01
CA ARG A 165 -19.26 -11.68 10.04
C ARG A 165 -18.58 -11.47 8.68
N GLN A 166 -18.50 -10.23 8.21
CA GLN A 166 -17.85 -9.89 6.94
C GLN A 166 -16.33 -10.04 7.05
N ALA A 167 -15.73 -9.63 8.17
CA ALA A 167 -14.31 -9.83 8.44
C ALA A 167 -13.93 -11.31 8.42
N HIS A 168 -14.68 -12.18 9.12
CA HIS A 168 -14.44 -13.62 9.12
C HIS A 168 -14.56 -14.24 7.70
N HIS A 169 -15.57 -13.84 6.92
CA HIS A 169 -15.71 -14.31 5.54
C HIS A 169 -14.50 -13.94 4.66
N LEU A 170 -13.94 -12.74 4.84
CA LEU A 170 -12.73 -12.34 4.13
C LEU A 170 -11.51 -13.15 4.60
N GLU A 171 -11.41 -13.44 5.89
CA GLU A 171 -10.34 -14.27 6.44
C GLU A 171 -10.40 -15.72 5.92
N ASP A 172 -11.59 -16.32 5.86
CA ASP A 172 -11.80 -17.66 5.29
C ASP A 172 -11.40 -17.70 3.82
N GLU A 173 -11.78 -16.69 3.02
CA GLU A 173 -11.41 -16.63 1.62
C GLU A 173 -9.90 -16.40 1.43
N ILE A 174 -9.26 -15.58 2.28
CA ILE A 174 -7.80 -15.42 2.29
C ILE A 174 -7.12 -16.77 2.57
N ASN A 175 -7.59 -17.53 3.55
CA ASN A 175 -7.04 -18.84 3.90
C ASN A 175 -7.24 -19.86 2.77
N ARG A 176 -8.41 -19.83 2.13
CA ARG A 176 -8.70 -20.64 0.93
C ARG A 176 -7.77 -20.30 -0.23
N LEU A 177 -7.54 -19.01 -0.51
CA LEU A 177 -6.64 -18.58 -1.58
C LEU A 177 -5.18 -18.94 -1.26
N LYS A 178 -4.73 -18.77 -0.02
CA LYS A 178 -3.38 -19.20 0.42
C LYS A 178 -3.17 -20.70 0.23
N SER A 179 -4.14 -21.53 0.63
CA SER A 179 -4.06 -22.98 0.43
C SER A 179 -4.08 -23.36 -1.06
N LYS A 180 -4.87 -22.67 -1.89
CA LYS A 180 -4.87 -22.86 -3.34
C LYS A 180 -3.52 -22.49 -3.96
N ILE A 181 -2.90 -21.39 -3.55
CA ILE A 181 -1.57 -20.97 -4.01
C ILE A 181 -0.56 -22.05 -3.67
N LEU A 182 -0.54 -22.53 -2.41
CA LEU A 182 0.37 -23.59 -1.98
C LEU A 182 0.19 -24.88 -2.83
N GLN A 183 -1.06 -25.28 -3.09
CA GLN A 183 -1.36 -26.44 -3.93
C GLN A 183 -0.88 -26.26 -5.38
N LEU A 184 -1.10 -25.08 -5.97
CA LEU A 184 -0.67 -24.79 -7.33
C LEU A 184 0.87 -24.73 -7.42
N GLU A 185 1.53 -24.16 -6.42
CA GLU A 185 3.00 -24.16 -6.32
C GLU A 185 3.56 -25.58 -6.19
N GLN A 186 2.90 -26.44 -5.40
CA GLN A 186 3.24 -27.85 -5.29
C GLN A 186 3.05 -28.57 -6.62
N GLN A 187 1.91 -28.39 -7.30
CA GLN A 187 1.64 -29.00 -8.62
C GLN A 187 2.62 -28.54 -9.70
N LEU A 188 3.00 -27.25 -9.70
CA LEU A 188 4.05 -26.72 -10.56
C LEU A 188 5.41 -27.31 -10.23
N SER A 189 5.68 -27.59 -8.95
CA SER A 189 6.90 -28.26 -8.52
C SER A 189 6.90 -29.74 -8.93
N GLU A 190 5.81 -30.48 -8.74
CA GLU A 190 5.68 -31.90 -9.07
C GLU A 190 5.69 -32.16 -10.57
N SER A 191 5.01 -31.31 -11.35
CA SER A 191 5.10 -31.34 -12.82
C SER A 191 6.49 -31.01 -13.34
N SER A 192 7.34 -30.36 -12.54
CA SER A 192 8.75 -30.10 -12.84
C SER A 192 9.71 -31.18 -12.31
N ILE A 193 9.26 -32.11 -11.45
CA ILE A 193 10.06 -33.26 -10.97
C ILE A 193 10.14 -34.37 -12.04
N GLN A 194 9.34 -34.31 -13.10
CA GLN A 194 9.60 -35.03 -14.36
C GLN A 194 10.63 -34.33 -15.26
N ALA A 195 11.47 -33.45 -14.71
CA ALA A 195 12.71 -33.06 -15.36
C ALA A 195 13.65 -34.27 -15.35
N ASN A 196 13.73 -34.98 -16.49
CA ASN A 196 14.80 -35.94 -16.72
C ASN A 196 16.15 -35.31 -16.34
N GLU A 197 17.10 -36.13 -15.87
CA GLU A 197 18.47 -35.65 -15.73
C GLU A 197 18.95 -35.14 -17.08
N VAL A 198 19.42 -33.89 -17.11
CA VAL A 198 19.84 -33.22 -18.33
C VAL A 198 21.34 -33.04 -18.27
N ALA A 199 22.04 -33.53 -19.28
CA ALA A 199 23.47 -33.35 -19.42
C ALA A 199 23.77 -31.87 -19.74
N PRO A 200 24.94 -31.34 -19.33
CA PRO A 200 25.29 -29.94 -19.62
C PRO A 200 25.42 -29.59 -21.11
N GLN A 201 25.50 -30.61 -21.97
CA GLN A 201 25.58 -30.48 -23.42
C GLN A 201 24.23 -30.59 -24.12
N ASP A 202 23.19 -30.97 -23.40
CA ASP A 202 21.85 -31.03 -23.98
C ASP A 202 21.42 -29.63 -24.39
N VAL A 203 20.70 -29.57 -25.50
CA VAL A 203 20.26 -28.32 -26.10
C VAL A 203 18.87 -27.98 -25.59
N PHE A 204 18.71 -26.77 -25.10
CA PHE A 204 17.42 -26.17 -24.75
C PHE A 204 17.05 -25.12 -25.77
N ALA A 205 15.90 -25.30 -26.42
CA ALA A 205 15.34 -24.34 -27.34
C ALA A 205 14.28 -23.48 -26.63
N PHE A 206 14.35 -22.17 -26.81
CA PHE A 206 13.39 -21.24 -26.22
C PHE A 206 13.11 -20.06 -27.14
N GLU A 207 11.95 -19.45 -26.93
CA GLU A 207 11.52 -18.25 -27.64
C GLU A 207 11.81 -16.99 -26.82
N TYR A 208 12.11 -15.91 -27.53
CA TYR A 208 12.27 -14.57 -26.98
C TYR A 208 11.79 -13.51 -27.99
N GLN A 209 11.48 -12.33 -27.48
CA GLN A 209 11.15 -11.14 -28.26
C GLN A 209 12.35 -10.21 -28.30
N ILE A 210 12.55 -9.51 -29.42
CA ILE A 210 13.60 -8.50 -29.55
C ILE A 210 13.18 -7.41 -30.53
N GLN A 211 13.66 -6.18 -30.33
CA GLN A 211 13.45 -5.07 -31.24
C GLN A 211 14.67 -4.95 -32.14
N ALA A 212 14.48 -5.03 -33.46
CA ALA A 212 15.55 -4.88 -34.44
C ALA A 212 15.42 -3.54 -35.18
N PHE A 213 16.53 -2.82 -35.30
CA PHE A 213 16.59 -1.48 -35.90
C PHE A 213 17.16 -1.54 -37.31
N GLN A 214 16.44 -0.93 -38.25
CA GLN A 214 16.82 -0.83 -39.66
C GLN A 214 16.30 0.49 -40.24
N ASP A 215 17.14 1.22 -40.97
CA ASP A 215 16.77 2.42 -41.74
C ASP A 215 16.00 3.48 -40.90
N GLY A 216 16.35 3.64 -39.62
CA GLY A 216 15.72 4.60 -38.70
C GLY A 216 14.40 4.14 -38.06
N ASN A 217 13.89 2.95 -38.41
CA ASN A 217 12.73 2.32 -37.80
C ASN A 217 13.13 1.10 -36.95
N PHE A 218 12.20 0.62 -36.12
CA PHE A 218 12.35 -0.67 -35.44
C PHE A 218 11.18 -1.61 -35.78
N LYS A 219 11.47 -2.91 -35.77
CA LYS A 219 10.46 -3.98 -35.87
C LYS A 219 10.65 -4.93 -34.71
N GLU A 220 9.55 -5.27 -34.04
CA GLU A 220 9.55 -6.30 -33.00
C GLU A 220 9.50 -7.69 -33.65
N LEU A 221 10.42 -8.55 -33.25
CA LEU A 221 10.59 -9.88 -33.79
C LEU A 221 10.47 -10.92 -32.67
N LYS A 222 9.80 -12.03 -32.97
CA LYS A 222 9.84 -13.25 -32.16
C LYS A 222 10.87 -14.19 -32.76
N ARG A 223 11.83 -14.61 -31.94
CA ARG A 223 12.93 -15.48 -32.35
C ARG A 223 13.02 -16.69 -31.45
N GLN A 224 13.47 -17.78 -32.04
CA GLN A 224 13.79 -19.00 -31.34
C GLN A 224 15.31 -19.14 -31.30
N ARG A 225 15.85 -19.41 -30.12
CA ARG A 225 17.28 -19.66 -29.92
C ARG A 225 17.49 -21.04 -29.32
N GLN A 226 18.59 -21.67 -29.71
CA GLN A 226 19.02 -22.96 -29.17
C GLN A 226 20.34 -22.76 -28.45
N MET A 227 20.41 -23.19 -27.20
CA MET A 227 21.60 -23.08 -26.37
C MET A 227 21.80 -24.34 -25.56
N THR A 228 23.05 -24.71 -25.27
CA THR A 228 23.31 -25.79 -24.32
C THR A 228 23.07 -25.30 -22.90
N TRP A 229 22.76 -26.23 -22.00
CA TRP A 229 22.60 -25.92 -20.57
C TRP A 229 23.86 -25.33 -19.93
N SER A 230 25.05 -25.76 -20.38
CA SER A 230 26.33 -25.19 -19.97
C SER A 230 26.51 -23.74 -20.43
N GLN A 231 26.06 -23.37 -21.62
CA GLN A 231 26.06 -21.98 -22.08
C GLN A 231 25.14 -21.11 -21.23
N LEU A 232 23.89 -21.55 -21.00
CA LEU A 232 22.95 -20.83 -20.13
C LEU A 232 23.51 -20.67 -18.71
N LEU A 233 24.10 -21.74 -18.16
CA LEU A 233 24.73 -21.71 -16.83
C LEU A 233 25.91 -20.73 -16.81
N SER A 234 26.70 -20.66 -17.88
CA SER A 234 27.83 -19.75 -17.97
C SER A 234 27.42 -18.27 -17.97
N ILE A 235 26.26 -17.95 -18.56
CA ILE A 235 25.71 -16.58 -18.57
C ILE A 235 25.27 -16.18 -17.16
N LEU A 236 24.54 -17.06 -16.49
CA LEU A 236 24.06 -16.82 -15.13
C LEU A 236 25.22 -16.79 -14.13
N ALA A 237 26.21 -17.67 -14.27
CA ALA A 237 27.34 -17.73 -13.35
C ALA A 237 28.15 -16.43 -13.28
N LYS A 238 28.22 -15.63 -14.35
CA LYS A 238 28.91 -14.33 -14.33
C LYS A 238 28.30 -13.34 -13.32
N HIS A 239 27.00 -13.46 -13.05
CA HIS A 239 26.24 -12.51 -12.24
C HIS A 239 25.85 -13.08 -10.87
N PHE A 240 25.67 -14.40 -10.78
CA PHE A 240 25.24 -15.11 -9.58
C PHE A 240 26.40 -15.79 -8.82
N GLU A 241 27.64 -15.30 -8.98
CA GLU A 241 28.77 -15.68 -8.11
C GLU A 241 28.51 -15.27 -6.65
N THR A 242 27.90 -14.11 -6.46
CA THR A 242 27.33 -13.65 -5.19
C THR A 242 25.81 -13.88 -5.16
N ALA A 243 25.22 -13.80 -3.96
CA ALA A 243 23.79 -13.97 -3.80
C ALA A 243 23.04 -12.76 -4.37
N MET A 244 22.21 -12.98 -5.40
CA MET A 244 21.49 -11.93 -6.14
C MET A 244 19.97 -12.18 -6.13
N PRO A 245 19.14 -11.13 -6.28
CA PRO A 245 17.69 -11.27 -6.36
C PRO A 245 17.23 -12.12 -7.55
N GLU A 246 16.07 -12.76 -7.40
CA GLU A 246 15.47 -13.59 -8.45
C GLU A 246 15.18 -12.85 -9.76
N GLU A 247 14.81 -11.57 -9.68
CA GLU A 247 14.49 -10.75 -10.86
C GLU A 247 15.67 -10.65 -11.84
N ASN A 248 16.90 -10.76 -11.33
CA ASN A 248 18.12 -10.71 -12.13
C ASN A 248 18.28 -11.89 -13.10
N PHE A 249 17.57 -13.02 -12.91
CA PHE A 249 17.64 -14.14 -13.86
C PHE A 249 17.17 -13.70 -15.26
N GLY A 250 16.07 -12.93 -15.33
CA GLY A 250 15.55 -12.40 -16.58
C GLY A 250 16.51 -11.37 -17.17
N THR A 251 16.98 -10.43 -16.35
CA THR A 251 17.91 -9.37 -16.77
C THR A 251 19.18 -9.92 -17.41
N CYS A 252 19.83 -10.91 -16.78
CA CYS A 252 21.08 -11.49 -17.29
C CYS A 252 20.89 -12.16 -18.66
N LEU A 253 19.79 -12.90 -18.85
CA LEU A 253 19.50 -13.56 -20.11
C LEU A 253 19.09 -12.56 -21.19
N ASN A 254 18.33 -11.52 -20.83
CA ASN A 254 17.94 -10.45 -21.75
C ASN A 254 19.15 -9.63 -22.21
N GLU A 255 20.10 -9.31 -21.32
CA GLU A 255 21.35 -8.63 -21.66
C GLU A 255 22.18 -9.46 -22.65
N TYR A 256 22.31 -10.76 -22.41
CA TYR A 256 22.96 -11.67 -23.36
C TYR A 256 22.25 -11.69 -24.73
N LEU A 257 20.92 -11.80 -24.74
CA LEU A 257 20.13 -11.80 -25.97
C LEU A 257 20.21 -10.45 -26.72
N ASN A 258 20.39 -9.33 -26.02
CA ASN A 258 20.63 -8.04 -26.66
C ASN A 258 22.01 -7.97 -27.34
N GLN A 259 23.02 -8.67 -26.82
CA GLN A 259 24.37 -8.70 -27.43
C GLN A 259 24.43 -9.64 -28.63
N ASP A 260 23.89 -10.85 -28.48
CA ASP A 260 24.02 -11.91 -29.48
C ASP A 260 22.79 -12.06 -30.40
N GLY A 261 21.69 -11.33 -30.14
CA GLY A 261 20.43 -11.46 -30.89
C GLY A 261 20.44 -10.80 -32.27
N LEU A 262 21.49 -10.06 -32.62
CA LEU A 262 21.60 -9.39 -33.92
C LEU A 262 21.67 -10.40 -35.08
N GLU A 263 22.35 -11.53 -34.89
CA GLU A 263 22.41 -12.60 -35.89
C GLU A 263 21.03 -13.22 -36.11
N ASP A 264 20.30 -13.49 -35.03
CA ASP A 264 18.93 -14.02 -35.08
C ASP A 264 17.98 -13.02 -35.78
N ALA A 265 18.14 -11.72 -35.53
CA ALA A 265 17.34 -10.69 -36.20
C ALA A 265 17.62 -10.63 -37.72
N ARG A 266 18.88 -10.76 -38.12
CA ARG A 266 19.32 -10.69 -39.53
C ARG A 266 18.77 -11.79 -40.42
N GLN A 267 18.31 -12.92 -39.86
CA GLN A 267 17.67 -13.98 -40.62
C GLN A 267 16.36 -13.53 -41.31
N GLU A 268 15.62 -12.58 -40.72
CA GLU A 268 14.40 -12.00 -41.34
C GLU A 268 14.61 -10.55 -41.79
N LEU A 269 15.51 -9.81 -41.12
CA LEU A 269 15.87 -8.43 -41.45
C LEU A 269 17.36 -8.32 -41.78
N PRO A 270 17.80 -8.70 -42.98
CA PRO A 270 19.24 -8.78 -43.32
C PRO A 270 20.01 -7.47 -43.15
N ARG A 271 19.32 -6.32 -43.19
CA ARG A 271 19.91 -4.98 -43.02
C ARG A 271 19.82 -4.45 -41.59
N ALA A 272 19.36 -5.24 -40.62
CA ALA A 272 19.36 -4.84 -39.22
C ALA A 272 20.79 -4.56 -38.74
N HIS A 273 21.00 -3.36 -38.17
CA HIS A 273 22.31 -2.91 -37.69
C HIS A 273 22.42 -2.92 -36.16
N ALA A 274 21.29 -2.87 -35.46
CA ALA A 274 21.24 -2.95 -34.00
C ALA A 274 19.99 -3.71 -33.52
N VAL A 275 20.08 -4.24 -32.31
CA VAL A 275 18.95 -4.85 -31.60
C VAL A 275 18.91 -4.36 -30.15
N ALA A 276 17.72 -4.28 -29.55
CA ALA A 276 17.52 -3.93 -28.16
C ALA A 276 16.21 -4.52 -27.61
N GLY A 277 15.96 -4.30 -26.31
CA GLY A 277 14.68 -4.67 -25.69
C GLY A 277 14.39 -6.17 -25.70
N ALA A 278 15.43 -7.01 -25.69
CA ALA A 278 15.25 -8.45 -25.65
C ALA A 278 14.48 -8.88 -24.39
N GLN A 279 13.49 -9.75 -24.57
CA GLN A 279 12.66 -10.30 -23.51
C GLN A 279 12.48 -11.81 -23.71
N ILE A 280 13.10 -12.59 -22.84
CA ILE A 280 12.88 -14.04 -22.78
C ILE A 280 11.45 -14.38 -22.35
N ASN A 281 10.87 -15.43 -22.92
CA ASN A 281 9.57 -15.93 -22.52
C ASN A 281 9.57 -16.37 -21.04
N HIS A 282 8.57 -15.92 -20.25
CA HIS A 282 8.46 -16.25 -18.82
C HIS A 282 8.42 -17.76 -18.53
N LYS A 283 7.78 -18.57 -19.39
CA LYS A 283 7.75 -20.04 -19.24
C LYS A 283 9.12 -20.65 -19.46
N ALA A 284 9.88 -20.12 -20.43
CA ALA A 284 11.24 -20.57 -20.69
C ALA A 284 12.16 -20.21 -19.52
N LEU A 285 12.10 -18.97 -19.02
CA LEU A 285 12.85 -18.52 -17.86
C LEU A 285 12.58 -19.39 -16.62
N PHE A 286 11.29 -19.66 -16.35
CA PHE A 286 10.88 -20.53 -15.25
C PHE A 286 11.45 -21.95 -15.40
N ARG A 287 11.37 -22.54 -16.61
CA ARG A 287 11.94 -23.87 -16.90
C ARG A 287 13.45 -23.90 -16.71
N ILE A 288 14.16 -22.88 -17.21
CA ILE A 288 15.62 -22.77 -17.03
C ILE A 288 15.97 -22.77 -15.54
N LYS A 289 15.32 -21.90 -14.76
CA LYS A 289 15.56 -21.80 -13.32
C LYS A 289 15.30 -23.13 -12.61
N LYS A 290 14.13 -23.75 -12.86
CA LYS A 290 13.75 -25.02 -12.23
C LYS A 290 14.71 -26.16 -12.59
N GLN A 291 15.10 -26.30 -13.85
CA GLN A 291 16.05 -27.32 -14.29
C GLN A 291 17.42 -27.13 -13.63
N MET A 292 17.93 -25.90 -13.60
CA MET A 292 19.22 -25.64 -12.96
C MET A 292 19.19 -25.88 -11.45
N GLN A 293 18.05 -25.60 -10.81
CA GLN A 293 17.85 -25.88 -9.40
C GLN A 293 17.81 -27.40 -9.14
N SER A 294 17.06 -28.18 -9.93
CA SER A 294 16.97 -29.64 -9.76
C SER A 294 18.33 -30.33 -9.99
N GLN A 295 19.13 -29.82 -10.92
CA GLN A 295 20.51 -30.29 -11.15
C GLN A 295 21.51 -29.87 -10.06
N GLY A 296 21.07 -29.06 -9.10
CA GLY A 296 21.90 -28.52 -8.03
C GLY A 296 22.96 -27.54 -8.53
N TRP A 297 22.71 -26.86 -9.66
CA TRP A 297 23.62 -25.84 -10.21
C TRP A 297 23.39 -24.46 -9.61
N ILE A 298 22.16 -24.17 -9.18
CA ILE A 298 21.79 -22.94 -8.45
C ILE A 298 21.04 -23.30 -7.17
N VAL A 299 21.17 -22.46 -6.14
CA VAL A 299 20.48 -22.65 -4.85
C VAL A 299 19.97 -21.32 -4.30
N PRO A 300 18.82 -21.32 -3.61
CA PRO A 300 18.41 -20.19 -2.79
C PRO A 300 19.29 -20.12 -1.54
N THR A 301 19.64 -18.91 -1.12
CA THR A 301 20.61 -18.63 -0.04
C THR A 301 19.95 -18.07 1.22
N LYS A 302 18.93 -17.23 1.05
CA LYS A 302 18.06 -16.70 2.10
C LYS A 302 16.67 -16.43 1.50
N ILE A 303 15.64 -16.76 2.27
CA ILE A 303 14.26 -16.31 2.02
C ILE A 303 14.05 -15.19 3.05
N ASP A 304 14.30 -13.95 2.65
CA ASP A 304 13.81 -12.83 3.46
C ASP A 304 12.33 -12.61 3.13
N GLN A 305 11.57 -11.96 4.00
CA GLN A 305 10.11 -11.83 3.88
C GLN A 305 9.64 -11.12 2.58
N GLN A 306 10.56 -10.54 1.81
CA GLN A 306 10.27 -9.83 0.55
C GLN A 306 11.02 -10.34 -0.69
N HIS A 307 12.21 -10.96 -0.58
CA HIS A 307 12.98 -11.38 -1.76
C HIS A 307 13.76 -12.69 -1.55
N SER A 308 13.70 -13.59 -2.54
CA SER A 308 14.53 -14.80 -2.61
C SER A 308 15.88 -14.49 -3.25
N LEU A 309 16.97 -14.70 -2.52
CA LEU A 309 18.34 -14.52 -3.02
C LEU A 309 18.92 -15.83 -3.54
N TRP A 310 19.48 -15.84 -4.74
CA TRP A 310 20.00 -17.02 -5.43
C TRP A 310 21.50 -16.92 -5.70
N LYS A 311 22.19 -18.05 -5.72
CA LYS A 311 23.60 -18.15 -6.11
C LYS A 311 23.90 -19.42 -6.89
N VAL A 312 24.97 -19.40 -7.67
CA VAL A 312 25.52 -20.61 -8.31
C VAL A 312 26.25 -21.48 -7.28
N THR A 313 26.13 -22.80 -7.41
CA THR A 313 26.79 -23.76 -6.51
C THR A 313 28.24 -24.04 -6.90
N THR A 314 29.01 -24.56 -5.95
CA THR A 314 30.39 -25.04 -6.22
C THR A 314 30.41 -26.18 -7.25
N LYS A 315 29.34 -27.01 -7.31
CA LYS A 315 29.16 -28.04 -8.34
C LYS A 315 29.13 -27.41 -9.74
N ALA A 316 28.32 -26.38 -9.93
CA ALA A 316 28.24 -25.65 -11.20
C ALA A 316 29.55 -24.95 -11.56
N GLN A 317 30.24 -24.34 -10.60
CA GLN A 317 31.54 -23.70 -10.84
C GLN A 317 32.60 -24.70 -11.34
N LYS A 318 32.70 -25.88 -10.70
CA LYS A 318 33.62 -26.95 -11.14
C LYS A 318 33.28 -27.45 -12.54
N LEU A 319 31.99 -27.57 -12.85
CA LEU A 319 31.49 -27.97 -14.17
C LEU A 319 31.90 -26.93 -15.23
N LEU A 320 31.73 -25.63 -14.97
CA LEU A 320 32.16 -24.59 -15.90
C LEU A 320 33.69 -24.56 -16.10
N LEU A 321 34.48 -24.84 -15.06
CA LEU A 321 35.94 -24.90 -15.14
C LEU A 321 36.44 -26.08 -15.98
N SER A 322 35.86 -27.27 -15.83
CA SER A 322 36.23 -28.44 -16.66
C SER A 322 35.93 -28.22 -18.14
N TYR A 323 34.84 -27.52 -18.46
CA TYR A 323 34.51 -27.16 -19.85
C TYR A 323 35.41 -26.08 -20.44
N LYS A 324 35.78 -25.04 -19.67
CA LYS A 324 36.75 -24.03 -20.12
C LYS A 324 38.11 -24.66 -20.46
N TRP A 325 38.51 -25.71 -19.76
CA TRP A 325 39.74 -26.45 -20.02
C TRP A 325 39.68 -27.30 -21.30
N ASN A 326 38.58 -28.02 -21.52
CA ASN A 326 38.40 -28.87 -22.71
C ASN A 326 38.31 -28.07 -24.03
N HIS A 327 37.76 -26.86 -24.00
CA HIS A 327 37.72 -25.98 -25.18
C HIS A 327 39.05 -25.25 -25.47
N ARG A 328 39.92 -25.04 -24.47
CA ARG A 328 41.29 -24.54 -24.71
C ARG A 328 42.18 -25.62 -25.34
N SER A 329 42.01 -26.88 -24.93
CA SER A 329 42.73 -28.03 -25.50
C SER A 329 42.40 -28.28 -26.99
N THR A 330 41.14 -28.07 -27.39
CA THR A 330 40.70 -28.24 -28.79
C THR A 330 41.15 -27.10 -29.70
N ARG A 331 41.33 -25.88 -29.20
CA ARG A 331 41.92 -24.76 -29.98
C ARG A 331 43.44 -24.84 -30.17
N LEU A 332 44.15 -25.64 -29.37
CA LEU A 332 45.60 -25.88 -29.52
C LEU A 332 45.92 -27.05 -30.47
N LYS A 333 44.90 -27.71 -31.03
CA LYS A 333 45.03 -28.83 -31.98
C LYS A 333 44.34 -28.58 -33.33
N ALA A 334 43.97 -27.34 -33.62
CA ALA A 334 43.43 -26.93 -34.93
C ALA A 334 44.44 -26.07 -35.67
#